data_AF-A0AAD5VA12-F1
#
_entry.id   AF-A0AAD5VA12-F1
#
_cell.length_a   1.000
_cell.length_b   1.000
_cell.length_c   1.000
_cell.angle_alpha   90.00
_cell.angle_beta   90.00
_cell.angle_gamma   90.00
#
_symmetry.space_group_name_H-M   'P 1'
#
loop_
_entity.id
_entity.type
_entity.pdbx_description
1 polymer ?
#
loop_
_entity_poly.entity_id
_entity_poly.type
_entity_poly.pdbx_seq_one_letter_code
_entity_poly.pdbx_strand_id
1 'polypeptide(L)'
;MPTPSGTNALSPIPSEVTERILIYSRPRGVASFAQTCRDHRKLVYDNEYQYLWRELFLSYPFDDPRSSTPHLEPDCLPAVDWKQELQKRVKAEYVLASGRTDEALDDALETVIGAIAVSPPAEAPVSHNIVWAERLLQSAPFLRSDQLSSTQSTFRSRIRAYLALSHEKEKTDQCKTRLRSLRAEARCFVYDLGNYSKETRWGPFLNKKGNLEINWEHVEKIVHVIVFNMRDMIPDWQKLCPKVGLEMTRAHTAPVNPERDPKDWAGIGGLWRRYISFMDYRELFAFNYSRGARRQSFFDEHHTCEAIRVIDMHLAVIENDMPPSTVDHPDFPRLQFKGTASAGGAASLDAPQAHVEGFVHRLKNGVTRWHFHTHYHGQPQWSAEAVQLGGLCSAAGVVGIWSGVAHQPGDPAGPFTMWKLDDGTKQVHLQAETQS
;
A
#
# COMPACT_ATOMS: atom_id res chain seq x y z
N MET A 1 6.39 0.93 68.94
CA MET A 1 5.36 0.32 68.07
C MET A 1 6.09 -0.37 66.93
N PRO A 2 5.88 -1.67 66.66
CA PRO A 2 6.45 -2.31 65.50
C PRO A 2 5.74 -1.78 64.25
N THR A 3 6.51 -1.36 63.26
CA THR A 3 6.01 -1.07 61.91
C THR A 3 5.34 -2.33 61.35
N PRO A 4 4.15 -2.24 60.74
CA PRO A 4 3.57 -3.39 60.06
C PRO A 4 4.52 -3.77 58.93
N SER A 5 5.16 -4.93 59.05
CA SER A 5 5.86 -5.58 57.94
C SER A 5 4.83 -5.77 56.85
N GLY A 6 4.93 -4.98 55.78
CA GLY A 6 4.09 -5.11 54.59
C GLY A 6 4.33 -6.48 53.97
N THR A 7 3.58 -7.47 54.41
CA THR A 7 3.51 -8.78 53.77
C THR A 7 2.96 -8.54 52.37
N ASN A 8 3.78 -8.85 51.36
CA ASN A 8 3.45 -8.65 49.97
C ASN A 8 2.19 -9.48 49.65
N ALA A 9 1.03 -8.83 49.58
CA ALA A 9 -0.29 -9.50 49.57
C ALA A 9 -0.52 -10.43 48.37
N LEU A 10 0.32 -10.34 47.34
CA LEU A 10 0.31 -11.18 46.14
C LEU A 10 1.19 -12.44 46.27
N SER A 11 2.11 -12.49 47.24
CA SER A 11 2.98 -13.64 47.46
C SER A 11 2.26 -14.97 47.79
N PRO A 12 1.08 -15.00 48.45
CA PRO A 12 0.35 -16.25 48.70
C PRO A 12 -0.59 -16.65 47.55
N ILE A 13 -0.72 -15.84 46.49
CA ILE A 13 -1.63 -16.12 45.38
C ILE A 13 -0.93 -17.06 44.38
N PRO A 14 -1.60 -18.13 43.89
CA PRO A 14 -1.05 -18.97 42.84
C PRO A 14 -0.64 -18.18 41.59
N SER A 15 0.41 -18.64 40.91
CA SER A 15 0.96 -18.02 39.70
C SER A 15 -0.09 -17.82 38.62
N GLU A 16 -0.97 -18.79 38.43
CA GLU A 16 -2.04 -18.83 37.42
C GLU A 16 -3.09 -17.75 37.68
N VAL A 17 -3.42 -17.51 38.96
CA VAL A 17 -4.36 -16.46 39.35
C VAL A 17 -3.71 -15.09 39.15
N THR A 18 -2.41 -14.97 39.47
CA THR A 18 -1.65 -13.74 39.23
C THR A 18 -1.56 -13.43 37.74
N GLU A 19 -1.23 -14.41 36.90
CA GLU A 19 -1.23 -14.25 35.43
C GLU A 19 -2.61 -13.82 34.93
N ARG A 20 -3.69 -14.45 35.43
CA ARG A 20 -5.06 -14.07 35.05
C ARG A 20 -5.42 -12.64 35.44
N ILE A 21 -4.95 -12.15 36.58
CA ILE A 21 -5.11 -10.73 36.98
C ILE A 21 -4.32 -9.82 36.04
N LEU A 22 -3.09 -10.21 35.67
CA LEU A 22 -2.23 -9.42 34.79
C LEU A 22 -2.80 -9.27 33.37
N ILE A 23 -3.55 -10.26 32.86
CA ILE A 23 -4.23 -10.17 31.54
C ILE A 23 -5.18 -8.97 31.47
N TYR A 24 -5.81 -8.58 32.58
CA TYR A 24 -6.69 -7.39 32.61
C TYR A 24 -5.92 -6.06 32.74
N SER A 25 -4.59 -6.11 32.85
CA SER A 25 -3.74 -4.92 32.94
C SER A 25 -3.22 -4.51 31.55
N ARG A 26 -2.91 -3.22 31.38
CA ARG A 26 -2.18 -2.78 30.18
C ARG A 26 -0.77 -3.39 30.17
N PRO A 27 -0.15 -3.63 29.00
CA PRO A 27 1.21 -4.18 28.90
C PRO A 27 2.25 -3.40 29.72
N ARG A 28 2.11 -2.07 29.81
CA ARG A 28 2.96 -1.22 30.66
C ARG A 28 2.78 -1.50 32.15
N GLY A 29 1.56 -1.78 32.60
CA GLY A 29 1.28 -2.17 33.99
C GLY A 29 1.89 -3.52 34.33
N VAL A 30 1.89 -4.48 33.41
CA VAL A 30 2.57 -5.77 33.57
C VAL A 30 4.09 -5.57 33.67
N ALA A 31 4.67 -4.68 32.86
CA ALA A 31 6.08 -4.33 32.97
C ALA A 31 6.43 -3.66 34.31
N SER A 32 5.56 -2.78 34.84
CA SER A 32 5.73 -2.20 36.18
C SER A 32 5.60 -3.25 37.28
N PHE A 33 4.64 -4.17 37.18
CA PHE A 33 4.48 -5.28 38.12
C PHE A 33 5.76 -6.14 38.18
N ALA A 34 6.35 -6.47 37.04
CA ALA A 34 7.59 -7.24 36.96
C ALA A 34 8.81 -6.55 37.60
N GLN A 35 8.74 -5.24 37.87
CA GLN A 35 9.81 -4.49 38.55
C GLN A 35 9.69 -4.52 40.08
N THR A 36 8.59 -5.04 40.63
CA THR A 36 8.33 -4.98 42.08
C THR A 36 9.13 -6.02 42.88
N CYS A 37 9.38 -7.22 42.34
CA CYS A 37 10.28 -8.20 42.95
C CYS A 37 10.82 -9.21 41.91
N ARG A 38 11.81 -10.02 42.32
CA ARG A 38 12.44 -11.05 41.46
C ARG A 38 11.46 -12.14 41.03
N ASP A 39 10.57 -12.57 41.92
CA ASP A 39 9.58 -13.62 41.62
C ASP A 39 8.56 -13.15 40.59
N HIS A 40 8.08 -11.90 40.70
CA HIS A 40 7.21 -11.29 39.70
C HIS A 40 7.91 -11.10 38.34
N ARG A 41 9.20 -10.75 38.35
CA ARG A 41 10.00 -10.70 37.13
C ARG A 41 10.07 -12.08 36.47
N LYS A 42 10.35 -13.12 37.25
CA LYS A 42 10.41 -14.51 36.78
C LYS A 42 9.06 -14.96 36.21
N LEU A 43 7.96 -14.69 36.92
CA LEU A 43 6.60 -15.00 36.46
C LEU A 43 6.29 -14.39 35.09
N VAL A 44 6.68 -13.12 34.87
CA VAL A 44 6.37 -12.40 33.63
C VAL A 44 7.32 -12.77 32.48
N TYR A 45 8.62 -12.95 32.74
CA TYR A 45 9.63 -13.03 31.68
C TYR A 45 10.23 -14.43 31.46
N ASP A 46 10.20 -15.32 32.45
CA ASP A 46 10.77 -16.67 32.38
C ASP A 46 9.65 -17.73 32.23
N ASN A 47 8.70 -17.48 31.33
CA ASN A 47 7.63 -18.43 30.98
C ASN A 47 7.85 -18.97 29.56
N GLU A 48 8.25 -20.24 29.46
CA GLU A 48 8.55 -20.92 28.19
C GLU A 48 7.34 -21.01 27.23
N TYR A 49 6.11 -21.06 27.78
CA TYR A 49 4.88 -21.24 27.01
C TYR A 49 4.29 -19.91 26.50
N GLN A 50 4.86 -18.76 26.90
CA GLN A 50 4.39 -17.42 26.55
C GLN A 50 2.89 -17.17 26.78
N TYR A 51 2.24 -17.94 27.67
CA TYR A 51 0.78 -17.88 27.88
C TYR A 51 0.32 -16.46 28.21
N LEU A 52 0.93 -15.83 29.22
CA LEU A 52 0.62 -14.46 29.62
C LEU A 52 0.78 -13.47 28.46
N TRP A 53 1.86 -13.58 27.67
CA TRP A 53 2.13 -12.70 26.54
C TRP A 53 1.11 -12.87 25.41
N ARG A 54 0.70 -14.11 25.11
CA ARG A 54 -0.35 -14.41 24.14
C ARG A 54 -1.69 -13.81 24.57
N GLU A 55 -2.11 -14.06 25.81
CA GLU A 55 -3.39 -13.55 26.31
C GLU A 55 -3.38 -12.01 26.41
N LEU A 56 -2.25 -11.40 26.80
CA LEU A 56 -2.09 -9.94 26.75
C LEU A 56 -2.17 -9.40 25.32
N PHE A 57 -1.58 -10.08 24.36
CA PHE A 57 -1.64 -9.68 22.95
C PHE A 57 -3.06 -9.81 22.40
N LEU A 58 -3.78 -10.88 22.70
CA LEU A 58 -5.14 -11.09 22.19
C LEU A 58 -6.18 -10.22 22.91
N SER A 59 -5.94 -9.86 24.17
CA SER A 59 -6.81 -8.94 24.93
C SER A 59 -6.54 -7.47 24.61
N TYR A 60 -5.32 -7.11 24.25
CA TYR A 60 -4.98 -5.78 23.75
C TYR A 60 -5.30 -5.76 22.25
N PRO A 61 -6.34 -5.05 21.79
CA PRO A 61 -7.03 -5.34 20.53
C PRO A 61 -6.08 -5.29 19.33
N PHE A 62 -5.49 -6.44 19.02
CA PHE A 62 -4.62 -6.75 17.91
C PHE A 62 -5.15 -8.01 17.28
N ASP A 63 -5.04 -8.11 15.97
CA ASP A 63 -5.48 -9.32 15.28
C ASP A 63 -4.50 -10.45 15.56
N ASP A 64 -5.05 -11.65 15.73
CA ASP A 64 -4.26 -12.87 15.85
C ASP A 64 -3.40 -13.05 14.59
N PRO A 65 -2.05 -13.02 14.67
CA PRO A 65 -1.19 -13.13 13.50
C PRO A 65 -1.43 -14.40 12.68
N ARG A 66 -1.95 -15.45 13.32
CA ARG A 66 -2.29 -16.73 12.69
C ARG A 66 -3.47 -16.64 11.73
N SER A 67 -4.31 -15.62 11.87
CA SER A 67 -5.47 -15.40 11.01
C SER A 67 -5.15 -14.68 9.69
N SER A 68 -3.90 -14.24 9.50
CA SER A 68 -3.44 -13.57 8.28
C SER A 68 -3.31 -14.51 7.07
N THR A 69 -3.18 -15.82 7.30
CA THR A 69 -2.99 -16.85 6.28
C THR A 69 -4.02 -17.98 6.48
N PRO A 70 -5.32 -17.75 6.20
CA PRO A 70 -6.37 -18.72 6.52
C PRO A 70 -6.29 -20.02 5.72
N HIS A 71 -5.49 -20.05 4.65
CA HIS A 71 -5.31 -21.22 3.79
C HIS A 71 -4.15 -22.13 4.22
N LEU A 72 -3.35 -21.73 5.21
CA LEU A 72 -2.31 -22.58 5.76
C LEU A 72 -2.92 -23.48 6.84
N GLU A 73 -2.61 -24.77 6.76
CA GLU A 73 -2.92 -25.72 7.84
C GLU A 73 -2.29 -25.24 9.16
N PRO A 74 -2.95 -25.48 10.32
CA PRO A 74 -2.46 -25.01 11.62
C PRO A 74 -1.01 -25.40 11.93
N ASP A 75 -0.59 -26.59 11.49
CA ASP A 75 0.77 -27.12 11.70
C ASP A 75 1.83 -26.44 10.81
N CYS A 76 1.40 -25.71 9.78
CA CYS A 76 2.25 -24.94 8.89
C CYS A 76 2.36 -23.46 9.30
N LEU A 77 1.65 -23.03 10.34
CA LEU A 77 1.73 -21.66 10.83
C LEU A 77 3.09 -21.44 11.52
N PRO A 78 3.78 -20.33 11.23
CA PRO A 78 5.02 -20.01 11.93
C PRO A 78 4.73 -19.81 13.42
N ALA A 79 5.65 -20.30 14.26
CA ALA A 79 5.60 -20.05 15.69
C ALA A 79 5.63 -18.53 15.95
N VAL A 80 4.65 -18.04 16.72
CA VAL A 80 4.53 -16.62 17.04
C VAL A 80 5.27 -16.33 18.35
N ASP A 81 6.26 -15.44 18.30
CA ASP A 81 6.86 -14.86 19.50
C ASP A 81 5.94 -13.73 20.03
N TRP A 82 4.96 -14.12 20.85
CA TRP A 82 3.94 -13.22 21.40
C TRP A 82 4.55 -12.09 22.22
N LYS A 83 5.61 -12.39 22.99
CA LYS A 83 6.34 -11.39 23.78
C LYS A 83 6.97 -10.35 22.87
N GLN A 84 7.71 -10.77 21.84
CA GLN A 84 8.38 -9.85 20.93
C GLN A 84 7.37 -9.02 20.13
N GLU A 85 6.29 -9.64 19.64
CA GLU A 85 5.23 -8.95 18.90
C GLU A 85 4.50 -7.90 19.75
N LEU A 86 4.15 -8.22 20.99
CA LEU A 86 3.53 -7.25 21.89
C LEU A 86 4.49 -6.11 22.22
N GLN A 87 5.74 -6.43 22.55
CA GLN A 87 6.74 -5.43 22.92
C GLN A 87 7.05 -4.46 21.78
N LYS A 88 7.21 -4.95 20.54
CA LYS A 88 7.51 -4.06 19.41
C LYS A 88 6.33 -3.12 19.12
N ARG A 89 5.08 -3.60 19.20
CA ARG A 89 3.88 -2.76 18.97
C ARG A 89 3.72 -1.69 20.04
N VAL A 90 3.90 -2.05 21.31
CA VAL A 90 3.85 -1.08 22.41
C VAL A 90 5.01 -0.07 22.35
N LYS A 91 6.21 -0.50 21.90
CA LYS A 91 7.34 0.40 21.63
C LYS A 91 7.00 1.37 20.48
N ALA A 92 6.41 0.87 19.39
CA ALA A 92 6.03 1.67 18.23
C ALA A 92 5.02 2.77 18.61
N GLU A 93 4.02 2.47 19.44
CA GLU A 93 3.08 3.49 19.96
C GLU A 93 3.83 4.65 20.64
N TYR A 94 4.81 4.34 21.49
CA TYR A 94 5.59 5.35 22.20
C TYR A 94 6.49 6.16 21.28
N VAL A 95 7.21 5.49 20.37
CA VAL A 95 8.13 6.14 19.43
C VAL A 95 7.37 7.10 18.51
N LEU A 96 6.26 6.66 17.93
CA LEU A 96 5.46 7.50 17.02
C LEU A 96 4.79 8.66 17.75
N ALA A 97 4.33 8.46 18.98
CA ALA A 97 3.74 9.54 19.79
C ALA A 97 4.79 10.57 20.27
N SER A 98 6.04 10.15 20.47
CA SER A 98 7.12 11.05 20.94
C SER A 98 7.74 11.91 19.83
N GLY A 99 7.43 11.63 18.55
CA GLY A 99 7.97 12.39 17.42
C GLY A 99 9.47 12.19 17.20
N ARG A 100 10.05 11.11 17.71
CA ARG A 100 11.47 10.78 17.51
C ARG A 100 11.77 10.49 16.04
N THR A 101 13.00 10.82 15.62
CA THR A 101 13.51 10.60 14.26
C THR A 101 14.81 9.79 14.25
N ASP A 102 15.23 9.27 15.40
CA ASP A 102 16.39 8.37 15.52
C ASP A 102 16.06 6.94 15.08
N GLU A 103 17.04 6.04 15.19
CA GLU A 103 16.95 4.63 14.77
C GLU A 103 15.74 3.87 15.36
N ALA A 104 15.20 4.31 16.51
CA ALA A 104 14.01 3.68 17.07
C ALA A 104 12.76 3.90 16.19
N LEU A 105 12.75 4.94 15.35
CA LEU A 105 11.69 5.19 14.38
C LEU A 105 11.65 4.09 13.30
N ASP A 106 12.80 3.57 12.89
CA ASP A 106 12.90 2.54 11.85
C ASP A 106 12.16 1.27 12.30
N ASP A 107 12.50 0.78 13.51
CA ASP A 107 11.82 -0.36 14.16
C ASP A 107 10.30 -0.14 14.28
N ALA A 108 9.90 1.09 14.63
CA ALA A 108 8.50 1.44 14.86
C ALA A 108 7.70 1.45 13.54
N LEU A 109 8.29 2.00 12.47
CA LEU A 109 7.66 2.04 11.16
C LEU A 109 7.58 0.64 10.54
N GLU A 110 8.65 -0.15 10.65
CA GLU A 110 8.65 -1.55 10.23
C GLU A 110 7.58 -2.35 10.99
N THR A 111 7.44 -2.12 12.30
CA THR A 111 6.41 -2.73 13.12
C THR A 111 5.00 -2.39 12.64
N VAL A 112 4.71 -1.12 12.35
CA VAL A 112 3.40 -0.69 11.86
C VAL A 112 3.09 -1.28 10.49
N ILE A 113 4.05 -1.22 9.56
CA ILE A 113 3.91 -1.78 8.22
C ILE A 113 3.72 -3.30 8.28
N GLY A 114 4.46 -3.98 9.16
CA GLY A 114 4.31 -5.41 9.40
C GLY A 114 2.93 -5.77 9.92
N ALA A 115 2.41 -5.02 10.90
CA ALA A 115 1.07 -5.23 11.45
C ALA A 115 -0.03 -5.04 10.39
N ILE A 116 0.10 -4.03 9.52
CA ILE A 116 -0.79 -3.83 8.36
C ILE A 116 -0.73 -5.06 7.44
N ALA A 117 0.48 -5.53 7.11
CA ALA A 117 0.68 -6.65 6.18
C ALA A 117 0.12 -8.00 6.70
N VAL A 118 0.11 -8.22 8.01
CA VAL A 118 -0.47 -9.42 8.65
C VAL A 118 -1.90 -9.22 9.13
N SER A 119 -2.61 -8.20 8.61
CA SER A 119 -4.02 -8.02 8.92
C SER A 119 -4.85 -9.17 8.31
N PRO A 120 -5.90 -9.65 9.00
CA PRO A 120 -6.75 -10.72 8.49
C PRO A 120 -7.40 -10.35 7.15
N PRO A 121 -7.65 -11.31 6.25
CA PRO A 121 -8.37 -11.10 4.99
C PRO A 121 -9.78 -10.53 5.20
N ALA A 122 -10.38 -9.97 4.14
CA ALA A 122 -11.63 -9.20 4.19
C ALA A 122 -12.85 -9.97 4.73
N GLU A 123 -12.83 -11.31 4.70
CA GLU A 123 -13.89 -12.15 5.28
C GLU A 123 -13.96 -12.03 6.80
N ALA A 124 -12.86 -11.63 7.44
CA ALA A 124 -12.83 -11.32 8.86
C ALA A 124 -13.44 -9.93 9.14
N PRO A 125 -13.94 -9.69 10.37
CA PRO A 125 -14.37 -8.36 10.83
C PRO A 125 -13.30 -7.27 10.63
N VAL A 126 -13.65 -6.02 10.97
CA VAL A 126 -12.69 -4.90 10.94
C VAL A 126 -11.39 -5.29 11.63
N SER A 127 -10.27 -5.13 10.94
CA SER A 127 -8.96 -5.48 11.47
C SER A 127 -8.56 -4.52 12.59
N HIS A 128 -8.26 -5.08 13.76
CA HIS A 128 -7.76 -4.28 14.87
C HIS A 128 -6.36 -3.73 14.61
N ASN A 129 -5.53 -4.45 13.84
CA ASN A 129 -4.23 -3.96 13.39
C ASN A 129 -4.38 -2.71 12.53
N ILE A 130 -5.34 -2.70 11.59
CA ILE A 130 -5.65 -1.52 10.77
C ILE A 130 -6.16 -0.38 11.65
N VAL A 131 -7.12 -0.62 12.55
CA VAL A 131 -7.65 0.42 13.45
C VAL A 131 -6.55 1.01 14.33
N TRP A 132 -5.64 0.18 14.84
CA TRP A 132 -4.49 0.60 15.61
C TRP A 132 -3.52 1.45 14.78
N ALA A 133 -3.14 0.99 13.59
CA ALA A 133 -2.23 1.71 12.70
C ALA A 133 -2.82 3.06 12.27
N GLU A 134 -4.10 3.09 11.91
CA GLU A 134 -4.82 4.31 11.51
C GLU A 134 -4.77 5.37 12.62
N ARG A 135 -5.02 4.96 13.87
CA ARG A 135 -4.96 5.84 15.04
C ARG A 135 -3.57 6.43 15.25
N LEU A 136 -2.51 5.61 15.10
CA LEU A 136 -1.13 6.08 15.26
C LEU A 136 -0.74 7.08 14.17
N LEU A 137 -1.16 6.81 12.93
CA LEU A 137 -0.75 7.58 11.76
C LEU A 137 -1.49 8.91 11.64
N GLN A 138 -2.73 9.02 12.12
CA GLN A 138 -3.56 10.22 11.98
C GLN A 138 -2.88 11.52 12.47
N SER A 139 -2.03 11.43 13.49
CA SER A 139 -1.30 12.58 14.05
C SER A 139 0.21 12.42 14.02
N ALA A 140 0.75 11.47 13.27
CA ALA A 140 2.16 11.14 13.31
C ALA A 140 3.04 12.25 12.68
N PRO A 141 3.94 12.90 13.45
CA PRO A 141 4.74 14.01 12.93
C PRO A 141 5.67 13.63 11.77
N PHE A 142 6.19 12.39 11.76
CA PHE A 142 7.11 11.91 10.72
C PHE A 142 6.48 11.94 9.32
N LEU A 143 5.15 11.80 9.21
CA LEU A 143 4.43 11.90 7.94
C LEU A 143 4.54 13.29 7.31
N ARG A 144 5.04 14.30 8.02
CA ARG A 144 5.24 15.67 7.55
C ARG A 144 6.68 16.16 7.77
N SER A 145 7.59 15.29 8.21
CA SER A 145 8.98 15.65 8.47
C SER A 145 9.80 15.61 7.19
N ASP A 146 10.64 16.63 7.01
CA ASP A 146 11.67 16.70 5.96
C ASP A 146 13.03 16.16 6.45
N GLN A 147 13.17 15.92 7.76
CA GLN A 147 14.39 15.42 8.39
C GLN A 147 14.26 13.93 8.67
N LEU A 148 14.32 13.12 7.62
CA LEU A 148 14.27 11.66 7.71
C LEU A 148 15.48 11.04 7.02
N SER A 149 15.94 9.91 7.55
CA SER A 149 16.93 9.07 6.86
C SER A 149 16.35 8.52 5.54
N SER A 150 17.18 7.96 4.67
CA SER A 150 16.74 7.32 3.43
C SER A 150 15.80 6.12 3.70
N THR A 151 16.10 5.32 4.73
CA THR A 151 15.25 4.20 5.17
C THR A 151 13.90 4.71 5.68
N GLN A 152 13.90 5.71 6.56
CA GLN A 152 12.67 6.31 7.10
C GLN A 152 11.81 6.95 6.01
N SER A 153 12.44 7.60 5.04
CA SER A 153 11.76 8.18 3.89
C SER A 153 11.07 7.10 3.05
N THR A 154 11.73 5.95 2.86
CA THR A 154 11.13 4.79 2.18
C THR A 154 9.89 4.28 2.92
N PHE A 155 9.96 4.13 4.25
CA PHE A 155 8.82 3.73 5.06
C PHE A 155 7.68 4.76 5.02
N ARG A 156 8.00 6.06 5.15
CA ARG A 156 7.04 7.15 5.02
C ARG A 156 6.33 7.10 3.67
N SER A 157 7.07 6.90 2.58
CA SER A 157 6.50 6.84 1.23
C SER A 157 5.58 5.63 1.05
N ARG A 158 5.94 4.47 1.59
CA ARG A 158 5.06 3.30 1.63
C ARG A 158 3.74 3.58 2.36
N ILE A 159 3.82 4.19 3.54
CA ILE A 159 2.63 4.54 4.33
C ILE A 159 1.77 5.58 3.60
N ARG A 160 2.38 6.64 3.05
CA ARG A 160 1.66 7.67 2.29
C ARG A 160 0.99 7.09 1.04
N ALA A 161 1.63 6.14 0.36
CA ALA A 161 1.02 5.42 -0.77
C ALA A 161 -0.23 4.64 -0.34
N TYR A 162 -0.21 3.97 0.81
CA TYR A 162 -1.40 3.27 1.36
C TYR A 162 -2.50 4.24 1.79
N LEU A 163 -2.14 5.39 2.35
CA LEU A 163 -3.11 6.41 2.76
C LEU A 163 -3.73 7.14 1.56
N ALA A 164 -2.99 7.29 0.45
CA ALA A 164 -3.48 7.96 -0.77
C ALA A 164 -4.14 9.33 -0.47
N LEU A 165 -3.47 10.14 0.37
CA LEU A 165 -3.96 11.45 0.83
C LEU A 165 -5.29 11.42 1.59
N SER A 166 -5.72 10.28 2.15
CA SER A 166 -6.97 10.14 2.93
C SER A 166 -6.98 10.99 4.21
N HIS A 167 -5.81 11.23 4.80
CA HIS A 167 -5.63 12.07 5.99
C HIS A 167 -5.57 13.56 5.66
N GLU A 168 -5.45 13.92 4.38
CA GLU A 168 -5.21 15.28 3.94
C GLU A 168 -6.52 16.01 3.61
N LYS A 169 -6.97 16.84 4.56
CA LYS A 169 -8.15 17.70 4.42
C LYS A 169 -7.72 19.14 4.15
N GLU A 170 -8.25 19.75 3.09
CA GLU A 170 -7.97 21.14 2.66
C GLU A 170 -8.66 22.19 3.55
N LYS A 171 -8.40 22.14 4.86
CA LYS A 171 -9.10 23.00 5.84
C LYS A 171 -8.43 24.34 6.09
N THR A 172 -7.11 24.42 5.93
CA THR A 172 -6.30 25.61 6.26
C THR A 172 -5.41 26.00 5.08
N ASP A 173 -5.00 27.27 5.02
CA ASP A 173 -4.10 27.74 3.96
C ASP A 173 -2.73 27.07 4.04
N GLN A 174 -2.25 26.75 5.24
CA GLN A 174 -1.03 25.95 5.42
C GLN A 174 -1.17 24.55 4.80
N CYS A 175 -2.32 23.89 4.95
CA CYS A 175 -2.59 22.61 4.30
C CYS A 175 -2.63 22.75 2.77
N LYS A 176 -3.26 23.79 2.24
CA LYS A 176 -3.31 24.05 0.79
C LYS A 176 -1.91 24.28 0.21
N THR A 177 -1.09 25.11 0.84
CA THR A 177 0.30 25.35 0.41
C THR A 177 1.11 24.07 0.40
N ARG A 178 0.98 23.25 1.45
CA ARG A 178 1.67 21.96 1.50
C ARG A 178 1.19 21.00 0.41
N LEU A 179 -0.11 20.93 0.15
CA LEU A 179 -0.65 20.06 -0.90
C LEU A 179 -0.20 20.49 -2.30
N ARG A 180 -0.10 21.81 -2.55
CA ARG A 180 0.51 22.34 -3.78
C ARG A 180 1.96 21.89 -3.93
N SER A 181 2.75 22.00 -2.87
CA SER A 181 4.16 21.55 -2.85
C SER A 181 4.29 20.03 -3.09
N LEU A 182 3.47 19.22 -2.42
CA LEU A 182 3.43 17.76 -2.64
C LEU A 182 3.07 17.39 -4.08
N ARG A 183 2.16 18.15 -4.71
CA ARG A 183 1.79 17.95 -6.10
C ARG A 183 2.93 18.31 -7.05
N ALA A 184 3.56 19.46 -6.85
CA ALA A 184 4.70 19.90 -7.66
C ALA A 184 5.87 18.92 -7.56
N GLU A 185 6.18 18.45 -6.34
CA GLU A 185 7.20 17.44 -6.10
C GLU A 185 6.86 16.11 -6.81
N ALA A 186 5.62 15.64 -6.69
CA ALA A 186 5.18 14.40 -7.32
C ALA A 186 5.25 14.46 -8.85
N ARG A 187 4.77 15.56 -9.45
CA ARG A 187 4.87 15.80 -10.90
C ARG A 187 6.32 15.87 -11.36
N CYS A 188 7.17 16.58 -10.62
CA CYS A 188 8.58 16.71 -10.93
C CYS A 188 9.30 15.36 -10.96
N PHE A 189 8.95 14.46 -10.04
CA PHE A 189 9.51 13.12 -10.01
C PHE A 189 8.99 12.25 -11.15
N VAL A 190 7.66 12.19 -11.33
CA VAL A 190 7.01 11.27 -12.29
C VAL A 190 7.29 11.65 -13.74
N TYR A 191 7.37 12.94 -14.07
CA TYR A 191 7.64 13.35 -15.45
C TYR A 191 9.12 13.49 -15.79
N ASP A 192 10.01 13.18 -14.84
CA ASP A 192 11.44 13.11 -15.11
C ASP A 192 11.76 11.80 -15.83
N LEU A 193 12.03 11.89 -17.13
CA LEU A 193 12.33 10.74 -17.97
C LEU A 193 13.64 10.04 -17.57
N GLY A 194 14.50 10.68 -16.76
CA GLY A 194 15.70 10.08 -16.19
C GLY A 194 15.42 8.94 -15.22
N ASN A 195 14.20 8.84 -14.68
CA ASN A 195 13.78 7.77 -13.78
C ASN A 195 13.42 6.45 -14.50
N TYR A 196 13.34 6.46 -15.84
CA TYR A 196 12.88 5.32 -16.63
C TYR A 196 14.03 4.73 -17.44
N SER A 197 14.45 3.53 -17.05
CA SER A 197 15.53 2.81 -17.70
C SER A 197 15.29 1.30 -17.71
N LYS A 198 16.16 0.56 -18.38
CA LYS A 198 16.14 -0.90 -18.39
C LYS A 198 16.31 -1.49 -16.99
N GLU A 199 17.11 -0.83 -16.14
CA GLU A 199 17.38 -1.22 -14.76
C GLU A 199 16.13 -1.06 -13.89
N THR A 200 15.38 0.02 -14.07
CA THR A 200 14.11 0.28 -13.36
C THR A 200 12.92 -0.41 -14.01
N ARG A 201 13.16 -1.18 -15.09
CA ARG A 201 12.12 -1.79 -15.94
C ARG A 201 11.09 -0.77 -16.40
N TRP A 202 11.49 0.49 -16.61
CA TRP A 202 10.61 1.60 -16.99
C TRP A 202 9.40 1.78 -16.04
N GLY A 203 9.53 1.36 -14.79
CA GLY A 203 8.46 1.36 -13.79
C GLY A 203 8.92 1.82 -12.41
N PRO A 204 8.09 1.64 -11.37
CA PRO A 204 8.39 2.08 -10.01
C PRO A 204 9.33 1.11 -9.27
N PHE A 205 10.46 0.77 -9.89
CA PHE A 205 11.39 -0.22 -9.35
C PHE A 205 12.81 0.34 -9.19
N LEU A 206 13.54 -0.25 -8.24
CA LEU A 206 14.97 -0.08 -8.07
C LEU A 206 15.67 -1.40 -8.39
N ASN A 207 16.86 -1.33 -8.98
CA ASN A 207 17.74 -2.47 -9.10
C ASN A 207 18.84 -2.36 -8.04
N LYS A 208 18.73 -3.15 -6.96
CA LYS A 208 19.76 -3.24 -5.91
C LYS A 208 20.51 -4.55 -6.05
N LYS A 209 21.76 -4.47 -6.54
CA LYS A 209 22.67 -5.63 -6.71
C LYS A 209 22.05 -6.79 -7.52
N GLY A 210 21.24 -6.47 -8.54
CA GLY A 210 20.56 -7.47 -9.37
C GLY A 210 19.17 -7.86 -8.89
N ASN A 211 18.76 -7.43 -7.68
CA ASN A 211 17.43 -7.67 -7.16
C ASN A 211 16.50 -6.49 -7.46
N LEU A 212 15.31 -6.81 -7.97
CA LEU A 212 14.26 -5.83 -8.22
C LEU A 212 13.52 -5.54 -6.91
N GLU A 213 13.56 -4.28 -6.48
CA GLU A 213 12.85 -3.78 -5.31
C GLU A 213 11.84 -2.70 -5.70
N ILE A 214 10.82 -2.49 -4.88
CA ILE A 214 9.87 -1.39 -5.09
C ILE A 214 10.54 -0.06 -4.75
N ASN A 215 10.44 0.91 -5.64
CA ASN A 215 10.74 2.30 -5.33
C ASN A 215 9.52 2.94 -4.65
N TRP A 216 9.43 2.87 -3.32
CA TRP A 216 8.26 3.39 -2.60
C TRP A 216 8.07 4.90 -2.75
N GLU A 217 9.16 5.66 -2.94
CA GLU A 217 9.07 7.09 -3.24
C GLU A 217 8.37 7.33 -4.58
N HIS A 218 8.77 6.59 -5.62
CA HIS A 218 8.10 6.64 -6.92
C HIS A 218 6.63 6.25 -6.82
N VAL A 219 6.30 5.17 -6.08
CA VAL A 219 4.91 4.75 -5.84
C VAL A 219 4.09 5.86 -5.17
N GLU A 220 4.63 6.51 -4.13
CA GLU A 220 3.98 7.67 -3.48
C GLU A 220 3.69 8.77 -4.49
N LYS A 221 4.67 9.14 -5.32
CA LYS A 221 4.52 10.22 -6.30
C LYS A 221 3.50 9.88 -7.40
N ILE A 222 3.46 8.64 -7.87
CA ILE A 222 2.43 8.17 -8.82
C ILE A 222 1.03 8.32 -8.21
N VAL A 223 0.84 7.82 -6.97
CA VAL A 223 -0.44 7.93 -6.26
C VAL A 223 -0.84 9.39 -6.10
N HIS A 224 0.09 10.26 -5.70
CA HIS A 224 -0.18 11.69 -5.54
C HIS A 224 -0.62 12.33 -6.87
N VAL A 225 0.11 12.16 -7.98
CA VAL A 225 -0.28 12.75 -9.27
C VAL A 225 -1.68 12.32 -9.67
N ILE A 226 -2.00 11.02 -9.56
CA ILE A 226 -3.33 10.53 -9.95
C ILE A 226 -4.41 11.05 -9.01
N VAL A 227 -4.25 10.95 -7.69
CA VAL A 227 -5.27 11.41 -6.73
C VAL A 227 -5.51 12.91 -6.87
N PHE A 228 -4.46 13.71 -7.09
CA PHE A 228 -4.59 15.14 -7.35
C PHE A 228 -5.33 15.44 -8.65
N ASN A 229 -4.99 14.76 -9.76
CA ASN A 229 -5.69 14.96 -11.03
C ASN A 229 -7.15 14.49 -10.98
N MET A 230 -7.44 13.41 -10.24
CA MET A 230 -8.82 12.96 -9.99
C MET A 230 -9.61 14.03 -9.24
N ARG A 231 -9.06 14.59 -8.15
CA ARG A 231 -9.71 15.63 -7.33
C ARG A 231 -10.06 16.88 -8.15
N ASP A 232 -9.19 17.27 -9.06
CA ASP A 232 -9.31 18.52 -9.82
C ASP A 232 -10.11 18.39 -11.11
N MET A 233 -9.97 17.26 -11.82
CA MET A 233 -10.40 17.15 -13.23
C MET A 233 -11.58 16.21 -13.44
N ILE A 234 -11.95 15.41 -12.43
CA ILE A 234 -13.07 14.47 -12.54
C ILE A 234 -14.27 15.01 -11.74
N PRO A 235 -15.38 15.37 -12.42
CA PRO A 235 -16.61 15.72 -11.74
C PRO A 235 -17.07 14.57 -10.85
N ASP A 236 -17.54 14.89 -9.64
CA ASP A 236 -17.97 13.88 -8.65
C ASP A 236 -16.92 12.79 -8.42
N TRP A 237 -15.61 13.12 -8.43
CA TRP A 237 -14.54 12.14 -8.26
C TRP A 237 -14.74 11.23 -7.05
N GLN A 238 -15.37 11.70 -5.98
CA GLN A 238 -15.69 10.90 -4.79
C GLN A 238 -16.59 9.68 -5.08
N LYS A 239 -17.46 9.75 -6.09
CA LYS A 239 -18.34 8.65 -6.52
C LYS A 239 -17.60 7.64 -7.40
N LEU A 240 -16.60 8.12 -8.16
CA LEU A 240 -15.81 7.31 -9.08
C LEU A 240 -14.55 6.75 -8.43
N CYS A 241 -14.08 7.41 -7.38
CA CYS A 241 -12.88 7.03 -6.66
C CYS A 241 -13.17 5.74 -5.89
N PRO A 242 -12.35 4.71 -6.09
CA PRO A 242 -12.34 3.57 -5.21
C PRO A 242 -12.11 4.01 -3.77
N LYS A 243 -12.58 3.19 -2.83
CA LYS A 243 -12.24 3.37 -1.42
C LYS A 243 -10.71 3.38 -1.29
N VAL A 244 -10.19 4.30 -0.47
CA VAL A 244 -8.75 4.46 -0.18
C VAL A 244 -8.48 4.31 1.31
N GLY A 245 -7.21 4.14 1.68
CA GLY A 245 -6.77 4.04 3.07
C GLY A 245 -6.32 2.63 3.45
N LEU A 246 -5.86 2.49 4.69
CA LEU A 246 -5.18 1.28 5.17
C LEU A 246 -6.06 0.03 5.09
N GLU A 247 -7.37 0.17 5.34
CA GLU A 247 -8.31 -0.94 5.28
C GLU A 247 -8.31 -1.63 3.91
N MET A 248 -8.13 -0.86 2.84
CA MET A 248 -8.12 -1.38 1.48
C MET A 248 -6.86 -2.19 1.16
N THR A 249 -5.83 -2.13 2.02
CA THR A 249 -4.60 -2.91 1.85
C THR A 249 -4.73 -4.36 2.32
N ARG A 250 -5.80 -4.71 3.05
CA ARG A 250 -6.05 -6.08 3.49
C ARG A 250 -6.27 -7.00 2.27
N ALA A 251 -5.86 -8.25 2.42
CA ALA A 251 -6.08 -9.25 1.39
C ALA A 251 -7.59 -9.47 1.15
N HIS A 252 -7.97 -9.78 -0.08
CA HIS A 252 -9.34 -10.11 -0.49
C HIS A 252 -10.38 -8.99 -0.31
N THR A 253 -9.94 -7.74 -0.16
CA THR A 253 -10.86 -6.58 -0.07
C THR A 253 -11.38 -6.10 -1.41
N ALA A 254 -10.73 -6.44 -2.52
CA ALA A 254 -11.22 -6.12 -3.85
C ALA A 254 -12.53 -6.88 -4.16
N PRO A 255 -13.44 -6.32 -4.96
CA PRO A 255 -14.65 -7.02 -5.38
C PRO A 255 -14.35 -8.42 -5.94
N VAL A 256 -15.09 -9.41 -5.43
CA VAL A 256 -14.93 -10.82 -5.80
C VAL A 256 -15.74 -11.08 -7.07
N ASN A 257 -15.07 -11.62 -8.09
CA ASN A 257 -15.76 -12.21 -9.24
C ASN A 257 -16.28 -13.60 -8.81
N PRO A 258 -17.61 -13.84 -8.83
CA PRO A 258 -18.18 -15.15 -8.47
C PRO A 258 -17.69 -16.30 -9.36
N GLU A 259 -17.30 -15.99 -10.60
CA GLU A 259 -16.78 -16.94 -11.59
C GLU A 259 -15.26 -16.98 -11.62
N ARG A 260 -14.59 -16.49 -10.55
CA ARG A 260 -13.13 -16.47 -10.47
C ARG A 260 -12.56 -17.89 -10.57
N ASP A 261 -11.64 -18.07 -11.53
CA ASP A 261 -10.83 -19.28 -11.63
C ASP A 261 -10.01 -19.45 -10.33
N PRO A 262 -10.06 -20.62 -9.65
CA PRO A 262 -9.24 -20.90 -8.48
C PRO A 262 -7.73 -20.69 -8.69
N LYS A 263 -7.24 -20.78 -9.93
CA LYS A 263 -5.84 -20.50 -10.29
C LYS A 263 -5.51 -19.01 -10.28
N ASP A 264 -6.49 -18.13 -10.40
CA ASP A 264 -6.32 -16.67 -10.40
C ASP A 264 -6.04 -16.16 -8.97
N TRP A 265 -4.91 -16.52 -8.38
CA TRP A 265 -4.54 -16.13 -7.01
C TRP A 265 -4.41 -14.60 -6.82
N ALA A 266 -4.16 -13.85 -7.90
CA ALA A 266 -4.03 -12.40 -7.87
C ALA A 266 -5.38 -11.66 -7.98
N GLY A 267 -6.44 -12.35 -8.42
CA GLY A 267 -7.76 -11.75 -8.62
C GLY A 267 -7.82 -10.85 -9.84
N ILE A 268 -7.13 -11.23 -10.92
CA ILE A 268 -7.05 -10.49 -12.19
C ILE A 268 -8.40 -10.42 -12.90
N GLY A 269 -9.14 -11.52 -12.94
CA GLY A 269 -10.37 -11.62 -13.74
C GLY A 269 -11.46 -10.65 -13.26
N GLY A 270 -12.07 -9.92 -14.19
CA GLY A 270 -13.20 -9.02 -13.93
C GLY A 270 -13.03 -7.61 -14.52
N LEU A 271 -13.90 -6.69 -14.09
CA LEU A 271 -13.87 -5.29 -14.48
C LEU A 271 -12.88 -4.47 -13.63
N TRP A 272 -12.04 -3.69 -14.31
CA TRP A 272 -11.10 -2.75 -13.71
C TRP A 272 -11.30 -1.36 -14.27
N ARG A 273 -11.13 -0.34 -13.43
CA ARG A 273 -11.05 1.05 -13.85
C ARG A 273 -9.65 1.58 -13.69
N ARG A 274 -9.05 1.98 -14.80
CA ARG A 274 -7.72 2.55 -14.88
C ARG A 274 -7.80 4.06 -15.06
N TYR A 275 -7.03 4.78 -14.26
CA TYR A 275 -6.85 6.23 -14.33
C TYR A 275 -5.45 6.51 -14.81
N ILE A 276 -5.34 7.20 -15.94
CA ILE A 276 -4.08 7.51 -16.60
C ILE A 276 -3.93 9.01 -16.64
N SER A 277 -2.82 9.54 -16.13
CA SER A 277 -2.45 10.94 -16.37
C SER A 277 -1.32 11.04 -17.38
N PHE A 278 -1.34 12.12 -18.16
CA PHE A 278 -0.28 12.47 -19.08
C PHE A 278 -0.15 13.97 -19.19
N MET A 279 1.05 14.41 -19.56
CA MET A 279 1.37 15.80 -19.88
C MET A 279 1.43 15.97 -21.40
N ASP A 280 1.06 17.14 -21.92
CA ASP A 280 1.33 17.49 -23.32
C ASP A 280 2.80 17.21 -23.66
N TYR A 281 3.04 16.54 -24.77
CA TYR A 281 4.39 16.08 -25.12
C TYR A 281 5.39 17.23 -25.26
N ARG A 282 4.96 18.41 -25.73
CA ARG A 282 5.85 19.59 -25.87
C ARG A 282 6.26 20.10 -24.49
N GLU A 283 5.35 20.11 -23.53
CA GLU A 283 5.65 20.48 -22.16
C GLU A 283 6.54 19.44 -21.48
N LEU A 284 6.26 18.14 -21.68
CA LEU A 284 7.09 17.05 -21.17
C LEU A 284 8.51 17.13 -21.71
N PHE A 285 8.64 17.39 -23.02
CA PHE A 285 9.92 17.60 -23.66
C PHE A 285 10.62 18.85 -23.10
N ALA A 286 9.90 19.97 -22.96
CA ALA A 286 10.45 21.19 -22.40
C ALA A 286 10.95 20.99 -20.97
N PHE A 287 10.17 20.30 -20.13
CA PHE A 287 10.52 19.95 -18.76
C PHE A 287 11.81 19.13 -18.67
N ASN A 288 12.03 18.18 -19.59
CA ASN A 288 13.17 17.26 -19.55
C ASN A 288 14.44 17.77 -20.22
N TYR A 289 14.32 18.65 -21.23
CA TYR A 289 15.43 18.98 -22.12
C TYR A 289 15.73 20.49 -22.26
N SER A 290 14.89 21.38 -21.71
CA SER A 290 15.17 22.82 -21.72
C SER A 290 16.26 23.22 -20.73
N ARG A 291 16.76 24.46 -20.84
CA ARG A 291 17.69 25.03 -19.85
C ARG A 291 16.99 25.13 -18.49
N GLY A 292 17.57 24.52 -17.46
CA GLY A 292 16.93 24.41 -16.14
C GLY A 292 15.87 23.31 -16.05
N ALA A 293 15.97 22.27 -16.89
CA ALA A 293 15.13 21.08 -16.86
C ALA A 293 14.98 20.46 -15.46
N ARG A 294 13.86 19.75 -15.27
CA ARG A 294 13.56 18.93 -14.07
C ARG A 294 13.50 19.72 -12.76
N ARG A 295 12.98 20.95 -12.81
CA ARG A 295 12.78 21.80 -11.63
C ARG A 295 11.32 21.84 -11.23
N GLN A 296 11.06 21.81 -9.93
CA GLN A 296 9.69 21.90 -9.41
C GLN A 296 8.99 23.20 -9.82
N SER A 297 9.72 24.32 -9.91
CA SER A 297 9.15 25.63 -10.29
C SER A 297 8.57 25.65 -11.70
N PHE A 298 8.92 24.69 -12.56
CA PHE A 298 8.32 24.52 -13.89
C PHE A 298 6.79 24.44 -13.81
N PHE A 299 6.26 23.77 -12.79
CA PHE A 299 4.83 23.56 -12.59
C PHE A 299 4.09 24.76 -11.98
N ASP A 300 4.83 25.72 -11.44
CA ASP A 300 4.27 26.97 -10.90
C ASP A 300 4.31 28.10 -11.95
N GLU A 301 5.35 28.12 -12.80
CA GLU A 301 5.59 29.16 -13.80
C GLU A 301 4.80 28.94 -15.10
N HIS A 302 4.55 27.68 -15.46
CA HIS A 302 3.83 27.32 -16.68
C HIS A 302 2.46 26.76 -16.32
N HIS A 303 1.42 27.18 -17.05
CA HIS A 303 0.11 26.53 -16.99
C HIS A 303 0.19 25.15 -17.64
N THR A 304 0.78 24.19 -16.94
CA THR A 304 1.00 22.84 -17.47
C THR A 304 -0.32 22.16 -17.78
N CYS A 305 -0.45 21.66 -18.99
CA CYS A 305 -1.59 20.91 -19.49
C CYS A 305 -1.40 19.42 -19.17
N GLU A 306 -1.68 19.05 -17.92
CA GLU A 306 -1.96 17.65 -17.60
C GLU A 306 -3.39 17.30 -17.98
N ALA A 307 -3.59 16.07 -18.44
CA ALA A 307 -4.90 15.49 -18.66
C ALA A 307 -4.99 14.15 -17.95
N ILE A 308 -6.20 13.81 -17.49
CA ILE A 308 -6.55 12.49 -16.99
C ILE A 308 -7.50 11.78 -17.97
N ARG A 309 -7.34 10.46 -18.10
CA ARG A 309 -8.25 9.58 -18.81
C ARG A 309 -8.68 8.44 -17.90
N VAL A 310 -9.96 8.13 -17.97
CA VAL A 310 -10.55 6.97 -17.31
C VAL A 310 -10.78 5.91 -18.37
N ILE A 311 -10.30 4.69 -18.11
CA ILE A 311 -10.39 3.55 -19.01
C ILE A 311 -10.97 2.38 -18.24
N ASP A 312 -12.06 1.81 -18.75
CA ASP A 312 -12.62 0.57 -18.22
C ASP A 312 -11.99 -0.61 -18.97
N MET A 313 -11.52 -1.59 -18.20
CA MET A 313 -10.79 -2.76 -18.67
C MET A 313 -11.48 -4.04 -18.22
N HIS A 314 -11.80 -4.93 -19.15
CA HIS A 314 -12.29 -6.28 -18.85
C HIS A 314 -11.14 -7.26 -19.02
N LEU A 315 -10.71 -7.89 -17.94
CA LEU A 315 -9.56 -8.81 -17.92
C LEU A 315 -10.02 -10.24 -17.63
N ALA A 316 -9.36 -11.21 -18.26
CA ALA A 316 -9.55 -12.64 -18.01
C ALA A 316 -8.19 -13.32 -17.94
N VAL A 317 -8.02 -14.22 -16.96
CA VAL A 317 -6.85 -15.09 -16.87
C VAL A 317 -6.90 -16.09 -18.02
N ILE A 318 -5.74 -16.34 -18.62
CA ILE A 318 -5.57 -17.35 -19.67
C ILE A 318 -4.61 -18.42 -19.18
N GLU A 319 -4.59 -19.56 -19.88
CA GLU A 319 -3.64 -20.63 -19.61
C GLU A 319 -2.20 -20.12 -19.71
N ASN A 320 -1.36 -20.51 -18.74
CA ASN A 320 0.03 -20.09 -18.68
C ASN A 320 0.93 -21.17 -19.27
N ASP A 321 1.41 -20.94 -20.48
CA ASP A 321 2.34 -21.86 -21.16
C ASP A 321 3.81 -21.65 -20.78
N MET A 322 4.10 -20.69 -19.87
CA MET A 322 5.48 -20.37 -19.48
C MET A 322 5.97 -21.25 -18.32
N PRO A 323 7.22 -21.75 -18.39
CA PRO A 323 7.79 -22.55 -17.31
C PRO A 323 7.94 -21.73 -16.01
N PRO A 324 7.88 -22.39 -14.84
CA PRO A 324 8.13 -21.73 -13.56
C PRO A 324 9.50 -21.04 -13.53
N SER A 325 9.54 -19.79 -13.08
CA SER A 325 10.77 -19.03 -12.95
C SER A 325 11.41 -19.21 -11.57
N THR A 326 12.74 -19.18 -11.51
CA THR A 326 13.48 -19.26 -10.23
C THR A 326 13.36 -17.98 -9.38
N VAL A 327 12.89 -16.88 -9.97
CA VAL A 327 12.63 -15.61 -9.26
C VAL A 327 11.21 -15.50 -8.70
N ASP A 328 10.29 -16.34 -9.18
CA ASP A 328 8.90 -16.35 -8.75
C ASP A 328 8.77 -17.05 -7.40
N HIS A 329 7.73 -16.67 -6.67
CA HIS A 329 7.34 -17.36 -5.45
C HIS A 329 6.75 -18.74 -5.80
N PRO A 330 7.16 -19.83 -5.13
CA PRO A 330 6.73 -21.18 -5.48
C PRO A 330 5.20 -21.37 -5.42
N ASP A 331 4.57 -20.78 -4.41
CA ASP A 331 3.11 -20.92 -4.20
C ASP A 331 2.25 -20.01 -5.10
N PHE A 332 2.87 -19.07 -5.82
CA PHE A 332 2.16 -18.07 -6.64
C PHE A 332 2.75 -18.06 -8.05
N PRO A 333 2.41 -19.06 -8.89
CA PRO A 333 2.93 -19.16 -10.24
C PRO A 333 2.51 -17.95 -11.07
N ARG A 334 3.34 -17.57 -12.05
CA ARG A 334 2.99 -16.49 -12.97
C ARG A 334 1.63 -16.73 -13.64
N LEU A 335 0.79 -15.70 -13.65
CA LEU A 335 -0.48 -15.67 -14.34
C LEU A 335 -0.34 -14.85 -15.61
N GLN A 336 -0.97 -15.31 -16.68
CA GLN A 336 -1.14 -14.54 -17.90
C GLN A 336 -2.58 -14.10 -18.02
N PHE A 337 -2.81 -12.95 -18.66
CA PHE A 337 -4.15 -12.45 -18.87
C PHE A 337 -4.28 -11.76 -20.22
N LYS A 338 -5.51 -11.76 -20.72
CA LYS A 338 -5.93 -10.96 -21.87
C LYS A 338 -7.20 -10.19 -21.52
N GLY A 339 -7.48 -9.17 -22.31
CA GLY A 339 -8.62 -8.34 -22.07
C GLY A 339 -8.80 -7.25 -23.09
N THR A 340 -9.75 -6.37 -22.79
CA THR A 340 -10.08 -5.23 -23.63
C THR A 340 -10.15 -3.97 -22.78
N ALA A 341 -9.76 -2.84 -23.36
CA ALA A 341 -9.77 -1.53 -22.74
C ALA A 341 -10.58 -0.54 -23.59
N SER A 342 -11.41 0.28 -22.94
CA SER A 342 -12.26 1.28 -23.58
C SER A 342 -12.24 2.59 -22.80
N ALA A 343 -12.21 3.73 -23.50
CA ALA A 343 -12.30 5.06 -22.87
C ALA A 343 -13.68 5.21 -22.19
N GLY A 344 -13.68 5.55 -20.90
CA GLY A 344 -14.69 5.08 -19.95
C GLY A 344 -16.06 5.77 -19.90
N GLY A 345 -16.95 5.15 -19.11
CA GLY A 345 -18.07 5.81 -18.42
C GLY A 345 -19.48 5.55 -18.95
N ALA A 346 -19.66 5.38 -20.25
CA ALA A 346 -20.96 5.08 -20.87
C ALA A 346 -20.75 4.54 -22.29
N ALA A 347 -21.64 3.62 -22.66
CA ALA A 347 -21.82 3.04 -23.98
C ALA A 347 -21.53 4.01 -25.15
N SER A 348 -20.42 3.76 -25.84
CA SER A 348 -20.42 3.82 -27.29
C SER A 348 -20.05 2.43 -27.76
N LEU A 349 -21.00 1.73 -28.38
CA LEU A 349 -20.76 0.45 -29.06
C LEU A 349 -19.70 0.58 -30.17
N ASP A 350 -19.35 1.81 -30.56
CA ASP A 350 -18.39 2.16 -31.60
C ASP A 350 -17.08 2.77 -31.05
N ALA A 351 -16.88 2.82 -29.73
CA ALA A 351 -15.62 3.31 -29.17
C ALA A 351 -14.48 2.34 -29.55
N PRO A 352 -13.33 2.85 -30.05
CA PRO A 352 -12.20 1.99 -30.40
C PRO A 352 -11.76 1.16 -29.20
N GLN A 353 -11.93 -0.15 -29.29
CA GLN A 353 -11.56 -1.09 -28.24
C GLN A 353 -10.08 -1.47 -28.40
N ALA A 354 -9.28 -1.10 -27.42
CA ALA A 354 -7.89 -1.54 -27.36
C ALA A 354 -7.85 -2.96 -26.76
N HIS A 355 -6.89 -3.76 -27.22
CA HIS A 355 -6.65 -5.09 -26.67
C HIS A 355 -5.52 -5.02 -25.65
N VAL A 356 -5.63 -5.79 -24.58
CA VAL A 356 -4.65 -5.82 -23.51
C VAL A 356 -4.19 -7.25 -23.32
N GLU A 357 -2.88 -7.44 -23.22
CA GLU A 357 -2.29 -8.72 -22.84
C GLU A 357 -1.11 -8.48 -21.90
N GLY A 358 -0.93 -9.39 -20.94
CA GLY A 358 0.08 -9.20 -19.93
C GLY A 358 0.18 -10.37 -18.97
N PHE A 359 0.90 -10.11 -17.88
CA PHE A 359 1.12 -11.09 -16.84
C PHE A 359 1.22 -10.44 -15.46
N VAL A 360 0.94 -11.26 -14.45
CA VAL A 360 1.15 -10.96 -13.04
C VAL A 360 2.01 -12.05 -12.45
N HIS A 361 2.99 -11.66 -11.65
CA HIS A 361 3.77 -12.64 -10.89
C HIS A 361 4.18 -12.07 -9.54
N ARG A 362 4.32 -12.96 -8.56
CA ARG A 362 4.77 -12.62 -7.22
C ARG A 362 6.24 -13.00 -7.07
N LEU A 363 7.07 -12.01 -6.78
CA LEU A 363 8.47 -12.21 -6.48
C LEU A 363 8.64 -12.84 -5.09
N LYS A 364 9.77 -13.52 -4.86
CA LYS A 364 10.12 -14.11 -3.55
C LYS A 364 10.12 -13.11 -2.38
N ASN A 365 10.35 -11.84 -2.65
CA ASN A 365 10.28 -10.77 -1.66
C ASN A 365 8.84 -10.28 -1.36
N GLY A 366 7.81 -10.98 -1.88
CA GLY A 366 6.40 -10.69 -1.66
C GLY A 366 5.79 -9.64 -2.60
N VAL A 367 6.59 -9.02 -3.47
CA VAL A 367 6.13 -8.00 -4.42
C VAL A 367 5.28 -8.65 -5.50
N THR A 368 4.05 -8.16 -5.70
CA THR A 368 3.17 -8.59 -6.79
C THR A 368 3.27 -7.59 -7.93
N ARG A 369 3.95 -7.99 -9.01
CA ARG A 369 4.25 -7.14 -10.17
C ARG A 369 3.29 -7.43 -11.31
N TRP A 370 2.85 -6.36 -11.94
CA TRP A 370 2.00 -6.34 -13.12
C TRP A 370 2.79 -5.78 -14.31
N HIS A 371 2.71 -6.47 -15.44
CA HIS A 371 3.21 -5.99 -16.72
C HIS A 371 2.19 -6.28 -17.80
N PHE A 372 1.90 -5.30 -18.66
CA PHE A 372 1.01 -5.53 -19.80
C PHE A 372 1.23 -4.53 -20.93
N HIS A 373 0.86 -4.96 -22.13
CA HIS A 373 0.84 -4.12 -23.32
C HIS A 373 -0.60 -3.75 -23.68
N THR A 374 -0.76 -2.55 -24.24
CA THR A 374 -2.02 -2.11 -24.86
C THR A 374 -1.82 -2.02 -26.37
N HIS A 375 -2.66 -2.74 -27.10
CA HIS A 375 -2.62 -2.88 -28.54
C HIS A 375 -3.74 -2.07 -29.18
N TYR A 376 -3.38 -1.27 -30.17
CA TYR A 376 -4.32 -0.58 -31.05
C TYR A 376 -4.10 -1.09 -32.47
N HIS A 377 -5.20 -1.45 -33.15
CA HIS A 377 -5.14 -2.02 -34.51
C HIS A 377 -4.18 -3.22 -34.63
N GLY A 378 -4.15 -4.07 -33.60
CA GLY A 378 -3.30 -5.27 -33.54
C GLY A 378 -1.82 -5.01 -33.22
N GLN A 379 -1.38 -3.76 -33.12
CA GLN A 379 0.01 -3.41 -32.84
C GLN A 379 0.17 -2.95 -31.38
N PRO A 380 1.17 -3.46 -30.64
CA PRO A 380 1.47 -2.95 -29.31
C PRO A 380 1.95 -1.51 -29.45
N GLN A 381 1.36 -0.60 -28.68
CA GLN A 381 1.77 0.81 -28.66
C GLN A 381 2.28 1.23 -27.30
N TRP A 382 1.62 0.78 -26.24
CA TRP A 382 1.91 1.19 -24.88
C TRP A 382 2.29 -0.01 -24.02
N SER A 383 3.30 0.18 -23.18
CA SER A 383 3.72 -0.73 -22.12
C SER A 383 3.33 -0.16 -20.76
N ALA A 384 3.03 -1.03 -19.81
CA ALA A 384 2.69 -0.67 -18.46
C ALA A 384 3.42 -1.55 -17.45
N GLU A 385 4.04 -0.92 -16.46
CA GLU A 385 4.86 -1.56 -15.42
C GLU A 385 4.39 -1.07 -14.05
N ALA A 386 3.96 -2.01 -13.21
CA ALA A 386 3.22 -1.67 -12.00
C ALA A 386 3.38 -2.67 -10.85
N VAL A 387 2.96 -2.22 -9.67
CA VAL A 387 2.94 -2.99 -8.43
C VAL A 387 1.54 -2.94 -7.81
N GLN A 388 1.09 -4.08 -7.26
CA GLN A 388 -0.11 -4.13 -6.45
C GLN A 388 0.16 -3.62 -5.04
N LEU A 389 -0.72 -2.76 -4.53
CA LEU A 389 -0.67 -2.30 -3.15
C LEU A 389 -1.42 -3.26 -2.23
N GLY A 390 -0.85 -3.52 -1.05
CA GLY A 390 -1.46 -4.36 -0.03
C GLY A 390 -1.29 -5.86 -0.26
N GLY A 391 -2.18 -6.65 0.35
CA GLY A 391 -2.23 -8.10 0.24
C GLY A 391 -2.73 -8.58 -1.13
N LEU A 392 -2.89 -9.89 -1.27
CA LEU A 392 -3.49 -10.50 -2.46
C LEU A 392 -4.93 -10.01 -2.64
N CYS A 393 -5.37 -9.76 -3.88
CA CYS A 393 -6.73 -9.28 -4.15
C CYS A 393 -7.12 -8.04 -3.33
N SER A 394 -6.19 -7.12 -3.12
CA SER A 394 -6.38 -5.92 -2.30
C SER A 394 -7.10 -4.81 -3.08
N ALA A 395 -8.07 -4.16 -2.44
CA ALA A 395 -8.80 -3.03 -3.00
C ALA A 395 -7.95 -1.75 -3.11
N ALA A 396 -6.76 -1.71 -2.51
CA ALA A 396 -5.84 -0.57 -2.64
C ALA A 396 -5.37 -0.38 -4.10
N GLY A 397 -5.52 -1.40 -4.95
CA GLY A 397 -5.32 -1.33 -6.38
C GLY A 397 -3.88 -1.54 -6.83
N VAL A 398 -3.63 -1.22 -8.10
CA VAL A 398 -2.35 -1.37 -8.77
C VAL A 398 -1.86 0.00 -9.22
N VAL A 399 -0.57 0.27 -9.00
CA VAL A 399 0.05 1.58 -9.22
C VAL A 399 1.27 1.41 -10.12
N GLY A 400 1.40 2.23 -11.16
CA GLY A 400 2.51 2.10 -12.08
C GLY A 400 2.67 3.20 -13.10
N ILE A 401 3.49 2.90 -14.10
CA ILE A 401 3.89 3.81 -15.16
C ILE A 401 3.52 3.21 -16.50
N TRP A 402 2.93 4.03 -17.37
CA TRP A 402 2.77 3.72 -18.78
C TRP A 402 3.88 4.40 -19.59
N SER A 403 4.32 3.77 -20.66
CA SER A 403 5.30 4.34 -21.60
C SER A 403 5.15 3.74 -22.99
N GLY A 404 5.87 4.29 -23.99
CA GLY A 404 5.95 3.68 -25.32
C GLY A 404 6.54 2.27 -25.26
N VAL A 405 5.98 1.32 -26.01
CA VAL A 405 6.40 -0.11 -25.94
C VAL A 405 7.86 -0.33 -26.35
N ALA A 406 8.38 0.51 -27.25
CA ALA A 406 9.75 0.41 -27.73
C ALA A 406 10.76 1.03 -26.77
N HIS A 407 10.30 1.81 -25.78
CA HIS A 407 11.12 2.55 -24.83
C HIS A 407 12.24 3.36 -25.51
N GLN A 408 11.92 4.01 -26.63
CA GLN A 408 12.86 4.84 -27.37
C GLN A 408 13.25 6.08 -26.56
N PRO A 409 14.47 6.63 -26.78
CA PRO A 409 14.84 7.90 -26.16
C PRO A 409 13.82 8.99 -26.50
N GLY A 410 13.19 9.55 -25.46
CA GLY A 410 12.15 10.56 -25.61
C GLY A 410 10.72 10.01 -25.66
N ASP A 411 10.51 8.69 -25.63
CA ASP A 411 9.17 8.13 -25.44
C ASP A 411 8.53 8.73 -24.18
N PRO A 412 7.25 9.13 -24.25
CA PRO A 412 6.58 9.66 -23.09
C PRO A 412 6.41 8.57 -22.03
N ALA A 413 6.45 8.99 -20.77
CA ALA A 413 6.09 8.17 -19.63
C ALA A 413 5.16 8.95 -18.71
N GLY A 414 4.24 8.26 -18.07
CA GLY A 414 3.31 8.90 -17.14
C GLY A 414 2.68 7.92 -16.15
N PRO A 415 2.02 8.45 -15.11
CA PRO A 415 1.48 7.64 -14.04
C PRO A 415 0.15 7.01 -14.43
N PHE A 416 -0.13 5.86 -13.84
CA PHE A 416 -1.47 5.32 -13.77
C PHE A 416 -1.74 4.61 -12.46
N THR A 417 -3.02 4.47 -12.16
CA THR A 417 -3.53 3.54 -11.15
C THR A 417 -4.68 2.74 -11.75
N MET A 418 -4.93 1.54 -11.24
CA MET A 418 -6.14 0.79 -11.58
C MET A 418 -6.73 0.13 -10.34
N TRP A 419 -8.06 0.03 -10.34
CA TRP A 419 -8.82 -0.57 -9.26
C TRP A 419 -9.91 -1.47 -9.81
N LYS A 420 -10.11 -2.58 -9.12
CA LYS A 420 -11.15 -3.54 -9.47
C LYS A 420 -12.52 -2.99 -9.08
N LEU A 421 -13.47 -3.09 -9.99
CA LEU A 421 -14.86 -2.69 -9.77
C LEU A 421 -15.71 -3.92 -9.48
N ASP A 422 -16.85 -3.69 -8.83
CA ASP A 422 -17.90 -4.69 -8.74
C ASP A 422 -18.63 -4.74 -10.09
N ASP A 423 -18.78 -5.93 -10.66
CA ASP A 423 -19.49 -6.15 -11.93
C ASP A 423 -20.96 -5.67 -11.84
N GLY A 424 -21.51 -5.50 -10.63
CA GLY A 424 -22.84 -4.93 -10.37
C GLY A 424 -22.91 -3.39 -10.31
N THR A 425 -21.79 -2.66 -10.39
CA THR A 425 -21.81 -1.19 -10.30
C THR A 425 -22.39 -0.59 -11.57
N LYS A 426 -23.70 -0.26 -11.56
CA LYS A 426 -24.37 0.46 -12.64
C LYS A 426 -23.54 1.70 -13.01
N GLN A 427 -23.17 1.79 -14.29
CA GLN A 427 -22.42 2.90 -14.87
C GLN A 427 -23.08 4.25 -14.50
N VAL A 428 -22.43 5.03 -13.64
CA VAL A 428 -22.85 6.42 -13.39
C VAL A 428 -22.46 7.21 -14.64
N HIS A 429 -23.47 7.61 -15.42
CA HIS A 429 -23.28 8.40 -16.64
C HIS A 429 -22.58 9.73 -16.32
N LEU A 430 -21.40 9.92 -16.90
CA LEU A 430 -20.72 11.21 -16.95
C LEU A 430 -21.20 11.95 -18.21
N GLN A 431 -22.23 12.79 -18.08
CA GLN A 431 -22.48 13.81 -19.08
C GLN A 431 -21.49 14.96 -18.84
N ALA A 432 -20.48 15.05 -19.70
CA ALA A 432 -19.63 16.23 -19.76
C ALA A 432 -20.44 17.36 -20.42
N GLU A 433 -21.01 18.27 -19.62
CA GLU A 433 -21.46 19.56 -20.14
C GLU A 433 -20.24 20.32 -20.63
N THR A 434 -20.07 20.34 -21.95
CA THR A 434 -19.09 21.19 -22.62
C THR A 434 -19.74 22.57 -22.73
N GLN A 435 -19.36 23.51 -21.86
CA GLN A 435 -19.67 24.92 -22.10
C GLN A 435 -18.54 25.55 -22.91
N SER A 436 -18.98 26.19 -23.99
CA SER A 436 -18.27 26.90 -25.06
C SER A 436 -17.32 28.00 -24.61
#